data_AF-A0A1H6HC94-F1
#
_entry.id   AF-A0A1H6HC94-F1
#
_cell.length_a   1.000
_cell.length_b   1.000
_cell.length_c   1.000
_cell.angle_alpha   90.00
_cell.angle_beta   90.00
_cell.angle_gamma   90.00
#
_symmetry.space_group_name_H-M   'P 1'
#
loop_
_entity.id
_entity.type
_entity.pdbx_description
1 polymer ?
#
loop_
_entity_poly.entity_id
_entity_poly.type
_entity_poly.pdbx_seq_one_letter_code
_entity_poly.pdbx_strand_id
1 'polypeptide(L)'
;RASLLALEKAEGKKSRWHVRNVMFRAEAVMDVMPTNEKPVVAMPAFRSVLAAYAQAVREFDDYALQHPNSFHVFESSPASLLSKLRNFDEKLEMAKGDARKGAGDDLEWLVSDYNTMVSTSESATVFAKD
;
A
#
# COMPACT_ATOMS: atom_id res chain seq x y z
N ARG A 1 -6.52 -8.42 8.94
CA ARG A 1 -7.48 -9.39 8.31
C ARG A 1 -8.83 -9.50 9.04
N ALA A 2 -8.88 -9.76 10.35
CA ALA A 2 -10.17 -9.88 11.08
C ALA A 2 -11.03 -8.59 11.02
N SER A 3 -10.40 -7.41 11.09
CA SER A 3 -11.08 -6.12 10.92
C SER A 3 -11.72 -5.94 9.54
N LEU A 4 -11.11 -6.48 8.47
CA LEU A 4 -11.64 -6.38 7.10
C LEU A 4 -12.88 -7.27 6.93
N LEU A 5 -12.83 -8.50 7.44
CA LEU A 5 -13.97 -9.41 7.40
C LEU A 5 -15.15 -8.90 8.22
N ALA A 6 -14.87 -8.26 9.37
CA ALA A 6 -15.90 -7.63 10.19
C ALA A 6 -16.56 -6.45 9.47
N LEU A 7 -15.78 -5.58 8.82
CA LEU A 7 -16.32 -4.48 8.00
C LEU A 7 -17.13 -5.03 6.82
N GLU A 8 -16.58 -5.99 6.06
CA GLU A 8 -17.29 -6.59 4.93
C GLU A 8 -18.64 -7.21 5.33
N LYS A 9 -18.69 -7.88 6.49
CA LYS A 9 -19.93 -8.45 7.01
C LYS A 9 -20.93 -7.39 7.46
N ALA A 10 -20.46 -6.26 7.99
CA ALA A 10 -21.31 -5.21 8.54
C ALA A 10 -21.87 -4.26 7.47
N GLU A 11 -21.05 -3.86 6.51
CA GLU A 11 -21.35 -2.79 5.54
C GLU A 11 -21.12 -3.20 4.08
N GLY A 12 -20.52 -4.37 3.82
CA GLY A 12 -20.06 -4.77 2.49
C GLY A 12 -18.71 -4.15 2.12
N LYS A 13 -18.35 -4.24 0.84
CA LYS A 13 -17.13 -3.63 0.29
C LYS A 13 -17.39 -2.19 -0.15
N LYS A 14 -17.61 -1.30 0.82
CA LYS A 14 -17.80 0.14 0.60
C LYS A 14 -16.51 0.94 0.77
N SER A 15 -16.57 2.27 0.68
CA SER A 15 -15.39 3.14 0.78
C SER A 15 -14.46 2.80 1.96
N ARG A 16 -15.01 2.65 3.16
CA ARG A 16 -14.22 2.32 4.37
C ARG A 16 -13.51 0.97 4.25
N TRP A 17 -14.17 -0.03 3.66
CA TRP A 17 -13.56 -1.33 3.40
C TRP A 17 -12.41 -1.22 2.40
N HIS A 18 -12.61 -0.48 1.30
CA HIS A 18 -11.58 -0.30 0.27
C HIS A 18 -10.33 0.42 0.81
N VAL A 19 -10.51 1.52 1.55
CA VAL A 19 -9.41 2.22 2.23
C VAL A 19 -8.69 1.29 3.22
N ARG A 20 -9.45 0.56 4.06
CA ARG A 20 -8.86 -0.36 5.03
C ARG A 20 -8.12 -1.51 4.35
N ASN A 21 -8.61 -2.00 3.21
CA ASN A 21 -7.97 -3.09 2.46
C ASN A 21 -6.64 -2.62 1.87
N VAL A 22 -6.63 -1.44 1.23
CA VAL A 22 -5.40 -0.82 0.73
C VAL A 22 -4.38 -0.66 1.84
N MET A 23 -4.75 -0.05 2.97
CA MET A 23 -3.83 0.17 4.09
C MET A 23 -3.31 -1.13 4.70
N PHE A 24 -4.17 -2.14 4.86
CA PHE A 24 -3.77 -3.46 5.36
C PHE A 24 -2.74 -4.14 4.43
N ARG A 25 -2.86 -3.95 3.11
CA ARG A 25 -1.89 -4.51 2.15
C ARG A 25 -0.61 -3.67 2.08
N ALA A 26 -0.71 -2.35 2.19
CA ALA A 26 0.45 -1.47 2.28
C ALA A 26 1.31 -1.79 3.52
N GLU A 27 0.68 -1.97 4.67
CA GLU A 27 1.35 -2.39 5.92
C GLU A 27 2.15 -3.69 5.72
N ALA A 28 1.54 -4.70 5.08
CA ALA A 28 2.21 -5.96 4.79
C ALA A 28 3.42 -5.83 3.85
N VAL A 29 3.44 -4.82 2.97
CA VAL A 29 4.62 -4.49 2.17
C VAL A 29 5.68 -3.84 3.06
N MET A 30 5.29 -2.89 3.91
CA MET A 30 6.21 -2.20 4.82
C MET A 30 6.88 -3.17 5.82
N ASP A 31 6.16 -4.19 6.29
CA ASP A 31 6.66 -5.22 7.21
C ASP A 31 7.83 -6.06 6.66
N VAL A 32 7.96 -6.15 5.33
CA VAL A 32 9.02 -6.92 4.67
C VAL A 32 10.09 -6.03 4.04
N MET A 33 10.02 -4.71 4.26
CA MET A 33 11.01 -3.76 3.79
C MET A 33 12.36 -4.01 4.49
N PRO A 34 13.49 -3.77 3.81
CA PRO A 34 14.79 -3.93 4.40
C PRO A 34 15.04 -2.86 5.47
N THR A 35 15.82 -3.24 6.49
CA THR A 35 16.29 -2.33 7.54
C THR A 35 17.82 -2.35 7.58
N ASN A 36 18.43 -1.46 8.38
CA ASN A 36 19.87 -1.48 8.59
C ASN A 36 20.38 -2.82 9.13
N GLU A 37 19.58 -3.50 9.97
CA GLU A 37 19.90 -4.81 10.53
C GLU A 37 19.61 -5.96 9.57
N LYS A 38 18.63 -5.80 8.68
CA LYS A 38 18.22 -6.78 7.67
C LYS A 38 18.16 -6.12 6.28
N PRO A 39 19.32 -5.81 5.66
CA PRO A 39 19.35 -5.06 4.40
C PRO A 39 19.03 -5.90 3.17
N VAL A 40 19.02 -7.24 3.30
CA VAL A 40 18.78 -8.18 2.20
C VAL A 40 17.34 -8.66 2.26
N VAL A 41 16.57 -8.32 1.23
CA VAL A 41 15.15 -8.66 1.09
C VAL A 41 14.99 -10.06 0.51
N ALA A 42 14.06 -10.83 1.08
CA ALA A 42 13.58 -12.05 0.47
C ALA A 42 12.66 -11.72 -0.72
N MET A 43 13.23 -11.60 -1.92
CA MET A 43 12.51 -11.17 -3.14
C MET A 43 11.17 -11.88 -3.37
N PRO A 44 11.04 -13.21 -3.21
CA PRO A 44 9.74 -13.87 -3.40
C PRO A 44 8.67 -13.43 -2.40
N ALA A 45 9.06 -13.18 -1.14
CA ALA A 45 8.13 -12.69 -0.12
C ALA A 45 7.70 -11.25 -0.42
N PHE A 46 8.65 -10.39 -0.78
CA PHE A 46 8.38 -9.01 -1.18
C PHE A 46 7.42 -8.93 -2.38
N ARG A 47 7.71 -9.68 -3.45
CA ARG A 47 6.84 -9.72 -4.64
C ARG A 47 5.44 -10.26 -4.35
N SER A 48 5.33 -11.21 -3.43
CA SER A 48 4.03 -11.75 -3.02
C SER A 48 3.15 -10.68 -2.36
N VAL A 49 3.69 -9.92 -1.41
CA VAL A 49 2.93 -8.85 -0.74
C VAL A 49 2.70 -7.65 -1.67
N LEU A 50 3.66 -7.32 -2.55
CA LEU A 50 3.50 -6.28 -3.56
C LEU A 50 2.37 -6.61 -4.56
N ALA A 51 2.25 -7.87 -4.99
CA ALA A 51 1.16 -8.32 -5.85
C ALA A 51 -0.20 -8.21 -5.14
N ALA A 52 -0.28 -8.57 -3.85
CA ALA A 52 -1.50 -8.41 -3.06
C ALA A 52 -1.88 -6.93 -2.86
N TYR A 53 -0.90 -6.05 -2.69
CA TYR A 53 -1.12 -4.61 -2.65
C TYR A 53 -1.61 -4.07 -4.00
N ALA A 54 -0.98 -4.48 -5.11
CA ALA A 54 -1.40 -4.09 -6.46
C ALA A 54 -2.85 -4.50 -6.76
N GLN A 55 -3.28 -5.68 -6.32
CA GLN A 55 -4.68 -6.09 -6.42
C GLN A 55 -5.62 -5.19 -5.61
N ALA A 56 -5.26 -4.86 -4.37
CA ALA A 56 -6.08 -3.98 -3.54
C ALA A 56 -6.19 -2.56 -4.11
N VAL A 57 -5.11 -2.02 -4.69
CA VAL A 57 -5.11 -0.74 -5.40
C VAL A 57 -6.07 -0.79 -6.59
N ARG A 58 -6.01 -1.85 -7.40
CA ARG A 58 -6.94 -2.03 -8.52
C ARG A 58 -8.40 -2.08 -8.06
N GLU A 59 -8.71 -2.86 -7.03
CA GLU A 59 -10.07 -2.95 -6.48
C GLU A 59 -10.55 -1.60 -5.91
N PHE A 60 -9.64 -0.81 -5.33
CA PHE A 60 -9.93 0.56 -4.88
C PHE A 60 -10.20 1.49 -6.07
N ASP A 61 -9.36 1.49 -7.11
CA ASP A 61 -9.52 2.33 -8.30
C ASP A 61 -10.85 2.02 -9.02
N ASP A 62 -11.17 0.73 -9.20
CA ASP A 62 -12.42 0.28 -9.81
C ASP A 62 -13.66 0.77 -9.03
N TYR A 63 -13.57 0.84 -7.69
CA TYR A 63 -14.63 1.39 -6.83
C TYR A 63 -14.70 2.92 -6.91
N ALA A 64 -13.55 3.60 -6.85
CA ALA A 64 -13.44 5.05 -6.90
C ALA A 64 -13.96 5.63 -8.22
N LEU A 65 -13.78 4.92 -9.34
CA LEU A 65 -14.36 5.28 -10.64
C LEU A 65 -15.89 5.33 -10.60
N GLN A 66 -16.53 4.46 -9.81
CA GLN A 66 -17.98 4.43 -9.64
C GLN A 66 -18.47 5.41 -8.56
N HIS A 67 -17.57 5.89 -7.71
CA HIS A 67 -17.87 6.73 -6.54
C HIS A 67 -16.98 7.99 -6.52
N PRO A 68 -17.09 8.87 -7.54
CA PRO A 68 -16.20 10.03 -7.66
C PRO A 68 -16.32 10.95 -6.43
N ASN A 69 -15.18 11.50 -5.99
CA ASN A 69 -15.05 12.37 -4.81
C ASN A 69 -15.34 11.70 -3.46
N SER A 70 -15.31 10.37 -3.39
CA SER A 70 -15.54 9.63 -2.13
C SER A 70 -14.26 9.44 -1.29
N PHE A 71 -13.08 9.71 -1.87
CA PHE A 71 -11.79 9.48 -1.21
C PHE A 71 -10.89 10.71 -1.31
N HIS A 72 -11.45 11.89 -1.05
CA HIS A 72 -10.70 13.15 -1.12
C HIS A 72 -9.36 13.03 -0.40
N VAL A 73 -8.30 13.54 -1.02
CA VAL A 73 -6.87 13.46 -0.62
C VAL A 73 -6.24 12.06 -0.57
N PHE A 74 -7.01 10.99 -0.66
CA PHE A 74 -6.52 9.61 -0.66
C PHE A 74 -6.56 8.97 -2.06
N GLU A 75 -7.41 9.44 -2.98
CA GLU A 75 -7.61 8.86 -4.33
C GLU A 75 -6.30 8.46 -5.04
N SER A 76 -5.29 9.33 -5.06
CA SER A 76 -4.06 9.12 -5.83
C SER A 76 -2.93 8.43 -5.06
N SER A 77 -3.00 8.42 -3.72
CA SER A 77 -1.90 7.94 -2.88
C SER A 77 -1.58 6.45 -3.08
N PRO A 78 -2.59 5.54 -3.15
CA PRO A 78 -2.33 4.11 -3.31
C PRO A 78 -1.57 3.77 -4.59
N ALA A 79 -1.99 4.33 -5.72
CA ALA A 79 -1.34 4.16 -7.02
C ALA A 79 0.07 4.77 -7.05
N SER A 80 0.25 5.94 -6.40
CA SER A 80 1.57 6.59 -6.28
C SER A 80 2.57 5.70 -5.53
N LEU A 81 2.18 5.19 -4.35
CA LEU A 81 3.02 4.27 -3.57
C LEU A 81 3.31 2.99 -4.36
N LEU A 82 2.31 2.42 -5.05
CA LEU A 82 2.50 1.22 -5.88
C LEU A 82 3.56 1.42 -6.97
N SER A 83 3.54 2.57 -7.66
CA SER A 83 4.54 2.88 -8.68
C SER A 83 5.95 2.94 -8.10
N LYS A 84 6.12 3.56 -6.93
CA LYS A 84 7.42 3.67 -6.26
C LYS A 84 7.92 2.31 -5.77
N LEU A 85 7.03 1.48 -5.22
CA LEU A 85 7.35 0.11 -4.80
C LEU A 85 7.76 -0.80 -5.96
N ARG A 86 7.19 -0.61 -7.16
CA ARG A 86 7.62 -1.35 -8.37
C ARG A 86 9.02 -0.95 -8.81
N ASN A 87 9.31 0.36 -8.82
CA ASN A 87 10.66 0.85 -9.11
C ASN A 87 11.68 0.31 -8.09
N PHE A 88 11.26 0.19 -6.83
CA PHE A 88 12.06 -0.42 -5.77
C PHE A 88 12.29 -1.92 -5.99
N ASP A 89 11.26 -2.70 -6.40
CA ASP A 89 11.42 -4.13 -6.78
C ASP A 89 12.48 -4.30 -7.88
N GLU A 90 12.44 -3.46 -8.91
CA GLU A 90 13.38 -3.49 -10.04
C GLU A 90 14.82 -3.26 -9.57
N LYS A 91 15.04 -2.23 -8.73
CA LYS A 91 16.35 -1.95 -8.15
C LYS A 91 16.83 -3.08 -7.24
N LEU A 92 15.96 -3.65 -6.42
CA LEU A 92 16.30 -4.79 -5.58
C LEU A 92 16.66 -6.02 -6.41
N GLU A 93 15.94 -6.31 -7.49
CA GLU A 93 16.28 -7.43 -8.38
C GLU A 93 17.68 -7.28 -8.95
N MET A 94 18.02 -6.08 -9.47
CA MET A 94 19.36 -5.79 -9.98
C MET A 94 20.44 -5.96 -8.89
N ALA A 95 20.10 -5.63 -7.64
CA ALA A 95 20.96 -5.76 -6.47
C ALA A 95 20.92 -7.14 -5.80
N LYS A 96 20.18 -8.12 -6.35
CA LYS A 96 19.94 -9.45 -5.74
C LYS A 96 19.37 -9.37 -4.33
N GLY A 97 18.49 -8.40 -4.09
CA GLY A 97 17.80 -8.14 -2.83
C GLY A 97 18.57 -7.28 -1.82
N ASP A 98 19.83 -6.90 -2.06
CA ASP A 98 20.61 -6.09 -1.11
C ASP A 98 20.34 -4.59 -1.31
N ALA A 99 19.51 -3.99 -0.45
CA ALA A 99 19.09 -2.59 -0.57
C ALA A 99 20.25 -1.59 -0.51
N ARG A 100 21.36 -1.96 0.15
CA ARG A 100 22.57 -1.11 0.26
C ARG A 100 23.27 -0.92 -1.09
N LYS A 101 22.96 -1.75 -2.10
CA LYS A 101 23.60 -1.75 -3.41
C LYS A 101 22.82 -0.97 -4.48
N GLY A 102 21.80 -0.19 -4.11
CA GLY A 102 21.14 0.69 -5.07
C GLY A 102 19.70 1.12 -4.76
N ALA A 103 19.13 0.70 -3.64
CA ALA A 103 17.74 1.01 -3.27
C ALA A 103 17.61 1.73 -1.91
N GLY A 104 18.72 2.04 -1.24
CA GLY A 104 18.75 2.65 0.08
C GLY A 104 18.06 4.01 0.16
N ASP A 105 18.30 4.88 -0.83
CA ASP A 105 17.73 6.24 -0.87
C ASP A 105 16.21 6.24 -1.07
N ASP A 106 15.65 5.20 -1.70
CA ASP A 106 14.20 5.08 -1.92
C ASP A 106 13.44 4.73 -0.63
N LEU A 107 14.11 4.11 0.35
CA LEU A 107 13.48 3.65 1.59
C LEU A 107 12.87 4.80 2.39
N GLU A 108 13.58 5.92 2.51
CA GLU A 108 13.11 7.09 3.25
C GLU A 108 11.84 7.65 2.62
N TRP A 109 11.82 7.80 1.29
CA TRP A 109 10.65 8.28 0.55
C TRP A 109 9.46 7.33 0.68
N LEU A 110 9.68 6.01 0.56
CA LEU A 110 8.63 5.01 0.70
C LEU A 110 7.99 5.02 2.10
N VAL A 111 8.80 5.17 3.15
CA VAL A 111 8.29 5.30 4.53
C VAL A 111 7.50 6.60 4.69
N SER A 112 8.00 7.71 4.15
CA SER A 112 7.29 9.01 4.20
C SER A 112 5.94 8.97 3.47
N ASP A 113 5.88 8.36 2.28
CA ASP A 113 4.65 8.20 1.51
C ASP A 113 3.65 7.31 2.25
N TYR A 114 4.11 6.21 2.83
CA TYR A 114 3.27 5.32 3.63
C TYR A 114 2.70 6.06 4.85
N ASN A 115 3.51 6.81 5.59
CA ASN A 115 3.05 7.58 6.75
C ASN A 115 2.04 8.67 6.36
N THR A 116 2.23 9.29 5.18
CA THR A 116 1.26 10.21 4.61
C THR A 116 -0.06 9.49 4.31
N MET A 117 -0.01 8.31 3.71
CA MET A 117 -1.19 7.46 3.46
C MET A 117 -1.91 7.07 4.75
N VAL A 118 -1.19 6.72 5.82
CA VAL A 118 -1.80 6.46 7.14
C VAL A 118 -2.64 7.67 7.56
N SER A 119 -2.06 8.86 7.51
CA SER A 119 -2.72 10.11 7.91
C SER A 119 -3.95 10.45 7.03
N THR A 120 -3.83 10.30 5.71
CA THR A 120 -4.94 10.60 4.79
C THR A 120 -6.03 9.52 4.80
N SER A 121 -5.69 8.26 5.10
CA SER A 121 -6.66 7.16 5.22
C SER A 121 -7.66 7.37 6.36
N GLU A 122 -7.20 7.92 7.49
CA GLU A 122 -8.07 8.27 8.61
C GLU A 122 -9.11 9.30 8.18
N SER A 123 -8.66 10.35 7.49
CA SER A 123 -9.54 11.38 6.93
C SER A 123 -10.55 10.80 5.93
N ALA A 124 -10.09 9.97 4.99
CA ALA A 124 -10.95 9.34 3.98
C ALA A 124 -12.04 8.45 4.60
N THR A 125 -11.75 7.76 5.71
CA THR A 125 -12.74 6.91 6.39
C THR A 125 -13.77 7.68 7.22
N VAL A 126 -13.45 8.89 7.69
CA VAL A 126 -14.38 9.76 8.44
C VAL A 126 -15.39 10.43 7.50
N PHE A 127 -14.97 10.76 6.28
CA PHE A 127 -15.82 11.47 5.30
C PHE A 127 -16.45 10.57 4.23
N ALA A 128 -16.34 9.25 4.35
CA ALA A 128 -17.01 8.30 3.45
C ALA A 128 -18.53 8.58 3.41
N LYS A 129 -19.09 8.74 2.20
CA LYS A 129 -20.46 9.24 1.98
C LYS A 129 -21.48 8.16 1.61
N ASP A 130 -21.07 6.89 1.66
CA ASP A 130 -21.79 5.73 1.12
C ASP A 130 -22.09 4.63 2.15
#